data_AF-J7L646-F1
#
_entry.id   AF-J7L646-F1
#
_cell.length_a   1.000
_cell.length_b   1.000
_cell.length_c   1.000
_cell.angle_alpha   90.00
_cell.angle_beta   90.00
_cell.angle_gamma   90.00
#
_symmetry.space_group_name_H-M   'P 1'
#
loop_
_entity.id
_entity.type
_entity.pdbx_description
1 polymer ?
#
loop_
_entity_poly.entity_id
_entity_poly.type
_entity_poly.pdbx_seq_one_letter_code
_entity_poly.pdbx_strand_id
1 'polypeptide(L)'
;MGVERGIEGLRRILEGVRFPVTRDTLIDTALEAGADEEIVSALRAAPAAEYNEPNEVLRAVPLPDTEPGAHTESARARERDRRT
;
A
#
# COMPACT_ATOMS: atom_id res chain seq x y z
N MET A 1 3.60 23.03 6.51
CA MET A 1 3.83 21.59 6.28
C MET A 1 3.20 21.26 4.94
N GLY A 2 4.00 20.81 3.97
CA GLY A 2 3.45 20.40 2.67
C GLY A 2 2.52 19.21 2.90
N VAL A 3 1.33 19.25 2.31
CA VAL A 3 0.45 18.09 2.27
C VAL A 3 1.17 17.02 1.45
N GLU A 4 1.40 15.86 2.06
CA GLU A 4 2.02 14.73 1.35
C GLU A 4 1.01 14.28 0.28
N ARG A 5 1.42 14.32 -0.99
CA ARG A 5 0.56 14.09 -2.15
C ARG A 5 1.15 13.02 -3.07
N GLY A 6 0.25 12.31 -3.76
CA GLY A 6 0.61 11.27 -4.71
C GLY A 6 1.43 10.13 -4.09
N ILE A 7 2.12 9.41 -4.96
CA ILE A 7 2.87 8.21 -4.56
C ILE A 7 4.13 8.51 -3.75
N GLU A 8 4.78 9.65 -3.98
CA GLU A 8 5.98 10.05 -3.24
C GLU A 8 5.67 10.36 -1.78
N GLY A 9 4.54 11.04 -1.51
CA GLY A 9 4.06 11.30 -0.16
C GLY A 9 3.73 10.00 0.57
N LEU A 10 3.04 9.07 -0.09
CA LEU A 10 2.76 7.75 0.47
C LEU A 10 4.06 7.00 0.79
N ARG A 11 5.05 7.01 -0.11
CA ARG A 11 6.35 6.35 0.13
C ARG A 11 7.05 6.89 1.36
N ARG A 12 7.07 8.22 1.54
CA ARG A 12 7.65 8.87 2.73
C ARG A 12 7.00 8.43 4.03
N ILE A 13 5.67 8.38 4.04
CA ILE A 13 4.89 7.92 5.20
C ILE A 13 5.28 6.47 5.54
N LEU A 14 5.35 5.62 4.52
CA LEU A 14 5.67 4.20 4.68
C LEU A 14 7.13 3.95 5.11
N GLU A 15 8.09 4.80 4.76
CA GLU A 15 9.48 4.71 5.22
C GLU A 15 9.61 4.91 6.75
N GLY A 16 8.67 5.64 7.37
CA GLY A 16 8.63 5.86 8.82
C GLY A 16 7.87 4.78 9.61
N VAL A 17 7.21 3.85 8.93
CA VAL A 17 6.33 2.85 9.53
C VAL A 17 7.08 1.55 9.83
N ARG A 18 6.78 0.94 10.98
CA ARG A 18 7.31 -0.37 11.35
C ARG A 18 6.34 -1.47 10.97
N PHE A 19 6.78 -2.34 10.06
CA PHE A 19 6.04 -3.51 9.62
C PHE A 19 6.16 -4.67 10.63
N PRO A 20 5.13 -5.53 10.74
CA PRO A 20 3.89 -5.57 9.94
C PRO A 20 2.85 -4.52 10.37
N VAL A 21 2.05 -4.03 9.41
CA VAL A 21 0.97 -3.05 9.66
C VAL A 21 -0.30 -3.39 8.90
N THR A 22 -1.44 -2.97 9.45
CA THR A 22 -2.73 -3.13 8.77
C THR A 22 -3.06 -1.91 7.93
N ARG A 23 -3.93 -2.08 6.92
CA ARG A 23 -4.51 -0.96 6.16
C ARG A 23 -5.08 0.14 7.06
N ASP A 24 -5.76 -0.22 8.16
CA ASP A 24 -6.37 0.76 9.05
C ASP A 24 -5.32 1.59 9.78
N THR A 25 -4.26 0.94 10.27
CA THR A 25 -3.08 1.61 10.85
C THR A 25 -2.40 2.53 9.84
N LEU A 26 -2.29 2.12 8.58
CA LEU A 26 -1.72 2.96 7.52
C LEU A 26 -2.55 4.21 7.25
N ILE A 27 -3.88 4.10 7.28
CA ILE A 27 -4.78 5.25 7.13
C ILE A 27 -4.59 6.22 8.30
N ASP A 28 -4.52 5.70 9.53
CA ASP A 28 -4.31 6.51 10.73
C ASP A 28 -2.95 7.24 10.67
N THR A 29 -1.87 6.52 10.38
CA THR A 29 -0.54 7.13 10.22
C THR A 29 -0.48 8.14 9.07
N ALA A 30 -1.18 7.88 7.96
CA ALA A 30 -1.27 8.83 6.86
C ALA A 30 -2.02 10.12 7.27
N LEU A 31 -3.12 9.99 8.02
CA LEU A 31 -3.85 11.14 8.56
C LEU A 31 -3.00 11.95 9.54
N GLU A 32 -2.27 11.29 10.44
CA GLU A 32 -1.34 11.93 11.37
C GLU A 32 -0.19 12.64 10.66
N ALA A 33 0.31 12.06 9.56
CA ALA A 33 1.37 12.64 8.73
C ALA A 33 0.89 13.82 7.85
N GLY A 34 -0.42 14.09 7.81
CA GLY A 34 -0.99 15.15 6.97
C GLY A 34 -1.07 14.75 5.49
N ALA A 35 -1.32 13.46 5.21
CA ALA A 35 -1.59 12.97 3.87
C ALA A 35 -2.86 13.60 3.28
N ASP A 36 -2.82 13.83 1.97
CA ASP A 36 -3.98 14.35 1.23
C ASP A 36 -5.10 13.30 1.13
N GLU A 37 -6.33 13.76 0.88
CA GLU A 37 -7.51 12.90 0.73
C GLU A 37 -7.33 11.85 -0.37
N GLU A 38 -6.55 12.17 -1.41
CA GLU A 38 -6.19 11.21 -2.46
C GLU A 38 -5.49 9.97 -1.89
N ILE A 39 -4.46 10.17 -1.06
CA ILE A 39 -3.70 9.08 -0.44
C ILE A 39 -4.61 8.27 0.48
N VAL A 40 -5.40 8.95 1.31
CA VAL A 40 -6.33 8.29 2.24
C VAL A 40 -7.39 7.48 1.51
N SER A 41 -7.95 8.02 0.42
CA SER A 41 -8.94 7.34 -0.42
C SER A 41 -8.35 6.11 -1.09
N ALA A 42 -7.12 6.22 -1.61
CA ALA A 42 -6.43 5.11 -2.24
C ALA A 42 -6.09 4.00 -1.23
N LEU A 43 -5.64 4.36 -0.01
CA LEU A 43 -5.45 3.40 1.08
C LEU A 43 -6.75 2.72 1.51
N ARG A 44 -7.89 3.43 1.52
CA ARG A 44 -9.21 2.84 1.80
C ARG A 44 -9.66 1.86 0.72
N ALA A 45 -9.32 2.13 -0.55
CA ALA A 45 -9.59 1.25 -1.68
C ALA A 45 -8.70 -0.01 -1.67
N ALA A 46 -7.57 0.02 -0.95
CA ALA A 46 -6.70 -1.13 -0.80
C ALA A 46 -7.36 -2.26 0.02
N PRO A 47 -6.99 -3.52 -0.22
CA PRO A 47 -7.48 -4.67 0.53
C PRO A 47 -7.19 -4.53 2.02
N ALA A 48 -8.14 -4.95 2.86
CA ALA A 48 -7.98 -5.02 4.31
C ALA A 48 -7.09 -6.24 4.67
N ALA A 49 -5.80 -6.12 4.39
CA ALA A 49 -4.78 -7.12 4.69
C ALA A 49 -3.71 -6.53 5.62
N GLU A 50 -2.91 -7.42 6.19
CA GLU A 50 -1.67 -7.06 6.86
C GLU A 50 -0.56 -6.96 5.82
N TYR A 51 0.13 -5.84 5.82
CA TYR A 51 1.24 -5.55 4.95
C TYR A 51 2.54 -5.76 5.71
N ASN A 52 3.49 -6.42 5.06
CA ASN A 52 4.80 -6.71 5.66
C ASN A 52 5.90 -5.78 5.16
N GLU A 53 5.64 -5.04 4.09
CA GLU A 53 6.61 -4.16 3.46
C GLU A 53 5.94 -2.98 2.75
N PRO A 54 6.63 -1.85 2.59
CA PRO A 54 6.07 -0.66 1.98
C PRO A 54 5.74 -0.86 0.49
N ASN A 55 6.50 -1.69 -0.24
CA ASN A 55 6.23 -2.02 -1.64
C ASN A 55 4.89 -2.75 -1.82
N GLU A 56 4.50 -3.59 -0.86
CA GLU A 56 3.23 -4.32 -0.93
C GLU A 56 2.04 -3.36 -0.86
N VAL A 57 2.14 -2.33 -0.01
CA VAL A 57 1.17 -1.23 0.07
C VAL A 57 1.13 -0.45 -1.24
N LEU A 58 2.28 0.00 -1.75
CA LEU A 58 2.37 0.79 -2.98
C LEU A 58 1.74 0.09 -4.19
N ARG A 59 1.79 -1.25 -4.24
CA ARG A 59 1.18 -2.06 -5.30
C ARG A 59 -0.30 -2.34 -5.09
N ALA A 60 -0.71 -2.44 -3.83
CA ALA A 60 -2.10 -2.68 -3.47
C ALA A 60 -2.97 -1.43 -3.60
N VAL A 61 -2.35 -0.25 -3.56
CA VAL A 61 -3.01 1.04 -3.61
C VAL A 61 -3.12 1.54 -5.06
N PRO A 62 -4.34 1.82 -5.56
CA PRO A 62 -4.55 2.34 -6.91
C PRO A 62 -4.39 3.87 -6.97
N LEU A 63 -3.15 4.35 -6.97
CA LEU A 63 -2.83 5.77 -7.20
C LEU A 63 -2.54 6.05 -8.69
N PRO A 64 -2.91 7.23 -9.22
CA PRO A 64 -2.81 7.56 -10.65
C PRO A 64 -1.38 7.65 -11.19
N ASP A 65 -0.36 7.80 -10.33
CA ASP A 65 1.07 7.85 -10.68
C ASP A 65 1.79 6.50 -10.56
N THR A 66 1.09 5.41 -10.23
CA THR A 66 1.66 4.06 -10.33
C THR A 66 1.65 3.64 -11.79
N GLU A 67 2.81 3.70 -12.47
CA GLU A 67 3.02 2.85 -13.64
C GLU A 67 2.94 1.38 -13.16
N PRO A 68 1.98 0.58 -13.66
CA PRO A 68 1.78 -0.79 -13.20
C PRO A 68 2.87 -1.69 -13.77
N GLY A 69 4.01 -1.73 -13.10
CA GLY A 69 5.20 -2.45 -13.54
C GLY A 69 5.81 -3.30 -12.44
N ALA A 70 5.44 -4.58 -12.43
CA ALA A 70 6.20 -5.73 -11.93
C ALA A 70 6.02 -6.14 -10.45
N HIS A 71 5.66 -7.43 -10.30
CA HIS A 71 5.86 -8.35 -9.17
C HIS A 71 4.75 -8.54 -8.12
N THR A 72 3.47 -8.68 -8.50
CA THR A 72 2.55 -9.50 -7.68
C THR A 72 2.40 -10.89 -8.30
N GLU A 73 3.53 -11.55 -8.58
CA GLU A 73 3.58 -12.95 -9.04
C GLU A 73 3.42 -13.95 -7.88
N SER A 74 3.48 -13.49 -6.61
CA SER A 74 3.56 -14.38 -5.45
C SER A 74 2.21 -14.83 -4.86
N ALA A 75 1.06 -14.39 -5.38
CA ALA A 75 -0.25 -14.75 -4.82
C ALA A 75 -1.05 -15.81 -5.59
N ARG A 76 -0.58 -16.29 -6.76
CA ARG A 76 -1.33 -17.26 -7.58
C ARG A 76 -0.47 -18.40 -8.13
N ALA A 77 0.09 -19.27 -7.27
CA ALA A 77 0.62 -20.55 -7.76
C ALA A 77 0.60 -21.70 -6.74
N ARG A 78 -0.10 -21.59 -5.60
CA ARG A 78 -0.21 -22.73 -4.66
C ARG A 78 -1.28 -23.77 -5.00
N GLU A 79 -1.96 -23.69 -6.15
CA GLU A 79 -3.14 -24.55 -6.41
C GLU A 79 -3.07 -25.48 -7.64
N ARG A 80 -1.93 -25.69 -8.31
CA ARG A 80 -1.91 -26.61 -9.47
C ARG A 80 -0.78 -27.64 -9.51
N ASP A 81 -0.45 -28.27 -8.39
CA ASP A 81 0.27 -29.56 -8.45
C ASP A 81 -0.10 -30.49 -7.29
N ARG A 82 -1.39 -30.85 -7.19
CA ARG A 82 -1.89 -31.95 -6.36
C ARG A 82 -2.90 -32.84 -7.10
N ARG A 83 -2.86 -32.87 -8.43
CA ARG A 83 -3.77 -33.71 -9.21
C ARG A 83 -3.24 -33.98 -10.62
N THR A 84 -2.36 -34.97 -10.78
CA THR A 84 -2.62 -36.30 -11.40
C THR A 84 -1.32 -37.05 -11.60
#